data_AF-A0AAP5F1Y0-F1
#
_entry.id   AF-A0AAP5F1Y0-F1
#
_cell.length_a   1.000
_cell.length_b   1.000
_cell.length_c   1.000
_cell.angle_alpha   90.00
_cell.angle_beta   90.00
_cell.angle_gamma   90.00
#
_symmetry.space_group_name_H-M   'P 1'
#
loop_
_entity.id
_entity.type
_entity.pdbx_description
1 polymer ?
#
loop_
_entity_poly.entity_id
_entity_poly.type
_entity_poly.pdbx_seq_one_letter_code
_entity_poly.pdbx_strand_id
1 'polypeptide(L)'
;MSREDGESIDEEQLDSVAEPINEHWAEQMGEDARPYVEPIWHGSILPALKVNALAENWTAEQFRERCIRALRATVDLFYALHINAGSNYTKENEKPRYYWAHQKFNILSANDATRGMSIQKDEMLRVAAEYLSHPEIRTNKFDWLLLDAIVFAELDAFSYHVSGFAATFANGNPAKYFALSALFKVIGFALGYLLLPAIAYFAFSRGQETTGWSIAGLWVVSVVWSLIGLPFRWGARRKKKELLNQMLDLYRVLGDSTISPRLLKGALDKAAAEGVVLDGAVFSIVDRIITRDATAFVPSRIG
;
A
#
# COMPACT_ATOMS: atom_id res chain seq x y z
N MET A 1 30.72 21.83 -36.02
CA MET A 1 29.72 21.07 -35.25
C MET A 1 28.36 21.59 -35.69
N SER A 2 27.86 21.01 -36.78
CA SER A 2 26.59 21.43 -37.39
C SER A 2 25.47 20.95 -36.49
N ARG A 3 24.67 21.88 -36.00
CA ARG A 3 23.43 21.59 -35.29
C ARG A 3 22.51 21.03 -36.36
N GLU A 4 22.35 19.71 -36.41
CA GLU A 4 21.26 19.09 -37.17
C GLU A 4 19.98 19.70 -36.61
N ASP A 5 19.30 20.50 -37.43
CA ASP A 5 17.98 21.01 -37.15
C ASP A 5 17.05 19.79 -37.09
N GLY A 6 16.90 19.25 -35.88
CA GLY A 6 16.02 18.12 -35.62
C GLY A 6 14.60 18.51 -36.01
N GLU A 7 14.09 17.84 -37.04
CA GLU A 7 12.71 17.96 -37.51
C GLU A 7 11.78 17.72 -36.31
N SER A 8 10.91 18.70 -36.04
CA SER A 8 9.94 18.62 -34.95
C SER A 8 8.99 17.46 -35.21
N ILE A 9 8.91 16.52 -34.27
CA ILE A 9 8.16 15.28 -34.44
C ILE A 9 6.64 15.56 -34.45
N ASP A 10 5.90 14.93 -35.36
CA ASP A 10 4.44 14.96 -35.36
C ASP A 10 3.82 13.74 -34.66
N GLU A 11 2.49 13.73 -34.50
CA GLU A 11 1.79 12.67 -33.78
C GLU A 11 1.92 11.30 -34.49
N GLU A 12 1.94 11.28 -35.81
CA GLU A 12 2.08 10.05 -36.62
C GLU A 12 3.48 9.44 -36.46
N GLN A 13 4.52 10.29 -36.42
CA GLN A 13 5.88 9.88 -36.11
C GLN A 13 5.99 9.34 -34.67
N LEU A 14 5.35 9.98 -33.68
CA LEU A 14 5.31 9.45 -32.31
C LEU A 14 4.66 8.07 -32.23
N ASP A 15 3.58 7.83 -32.98
CA ASP A 15 2.96 6.51 -33.06
C ASP A 15 3.90 5.47 -33.68
N SER A 16 4.57 5.80 -34.78
CA SER A 16 5.53 4.90 -35.43
C SER A 16 6.71 4.51 -34.53
N VAL A 17 7.12 5.42 -33.62
CA VAL A 17 8.18 5.16 -32.63
C VAL A 17 7.67 4.29 -31.48
N ALA A 18 6.42 4.48 -31.05
CA ALA A 18 5.84 3.77 -29.92
C ALA A 18 5.45 2.32 -30.27
N GLU A 19 4.99 2.05 -31.49
CA GLU A 19 4.55 0.73 -31.96
C GLU A 19 5.57 -0.41 -31.70
N PRO A 20 6.84 -0.33 -32.14
CA PRO A 20 7.80 -1.41 -31.89
C PRO A 20 8.14 -1.58 -30.41
N ILE A 21 8.01 -0.52 -29.60
CA ILE A 21 8.20 -0.62 -28.14
C ILE A 21 7.05 -1.41 -27.52
N ASN A 22 5.82 -1.13 -27.95
CA ASN A 22 4.62 -1.80 -27.47
C ASN A 22 4.65 -3.29 -27.83
N GLU A 23 5.05 -3.63 -29.05
CA GLU A 23 5.20 -5.04 -29.48
C GLU A 23 6.25 -5.77 -28.64
N HIS A 24 7.44 -5.18 -28.50
CA HIS A 24 8.52 -5.78 -27.72
C HIS A 24 8.11 -6.04 -26.26
N TRP A 25 7.46 -5.08 -25.62
CA TRP A 25 7.04 -5.23 -24.23
C TRP A 25 5.81 -6.11 -24.08
N ALA A 26 4.93 -6.16 -25.07
CA ALA A 26 3.82 -7.13 -25.09
C ALA A 26 4.34 -8.57 -25.07
N GLU A 27 5.45 -8.85 -25.74
CA GLU A 27 6.12 -10.15 -25.67
C GLU A 27 6.79 -10.38 -24.30
N GLN A 28 7.50 -9.39 -23.77
CA GLN A 28 8.19 -9.54 -22.48
C GLN A 28 7.26 -9.69 -21.27
N MET A 29 6.14 -8.98 -21.26
CA MET A 29 5.16 -9.03 -20.15
C MET A 29 4.44 -10.38 -20.06
N GLY A 30 4.40 -11.15 -21.14
CA GLY A 30 3.65 -12.41 -21.24
C GLY A 30 2.15 -12.24 -21.02
N GLU A 31 1.43 -13.35 -20.87
CA GLU A 31 -0.02 -13.34 -20.65
C GLU A 31 -0.43 -12.87 -19.24
N ASP A 32 0.50 -12.87 -18.29
CA ASP A 32 0.23 -12.59 -16.87
C ASP A 32 0.14 -11.08 -16.57
N ALA A 33 1.03 -10.26 -17.13
CA ALA A 33 1.07 -8.82 -16.85
C ALA A 33 0.39 -7.98 -17.93
N ARG A 34 0.50 -8.40 -19.20
CA ARG A 34 0.02 -7.63 -20.36
C ARG A 34 -1.44 -7.18 -20.24
N PRO A 35 -2.42 -8.05 -19.90
CA PRO A 35 -3.82 -7.64 -19.83
C PRO A 35 -4.14 -6.55 -18.80
N TYR A 36 -3.21 -6.31 -17.87
CA TYR A 36 -3.36 -5.33 -16.80
C TYR A 36 -2.55 -4.06 -17.07
N VAL A 37 -1.32 -4.17 -17.60
CA VAL A 37 -0.46 -3.02 -17.88
C VAL A 37 -0.91 -2.28 -19.15
N GLU A 38 -1.27 -3.00 -20.21
CA GLU A 38 -1.59 -2.45 -21.53
C GLU A 38 -2.72 -1.39 -21.48
N PRO A 39 -3.83 -1.59 -20.76
CA PRO A 39 -4.88 -0.56 -20.64
C PRO A 39 -4.42 0.75 -19.98
N ILE A 40 -3.51 0.68 -19.01
CA ILE A 40 -3.00 1.86 -18.30
C ILE A 40 -1.94 2.59 -19.13
N TRP A 41 -1.09 1.80 -19.79
CA TRP A 41 -0.10 2.34 -20.71
C TRP A 41 -0.76 3.11 -21.85
N HIS A 42 -1.65 2.48 -22.63
CA HIS A 42 -2.30 3.12 -23.77
C HIS A 42 -3.37 4.14 -23.37
N GLY A 43 -4.06 3.91 -22.26
CA GLY A 43 -5.17 4.77 -21.84
C GLY A 43 -4.76 6.02 -21.06
N SER A 44 -3.52 6.12 -20.57
CA SER A 44 -3.13 7.24 -19.71
C SER A 44 -1.67 7.65 -19.82
N ILE A 45 -0.73 6.71 -19.72
CA ILE A 45 0.71 7.05 -19.63
C ILE A 45 1.26 7.48 -20.99
N LEU A 46 1.09 6.65 -22.03
CA LEU A 46 1.60 6.93 -23.38
C LEU A 46 1.01 8.23 -23.97
N PRO A 47 -0.31 8.49 -23.90
CA PRO A 47 -0.86 9.77 -24.36
C PRO A 47 -0.26 10.98 -23.66
N ALA A 48 -0.01 10.89 -22.35
CA ALA A 48 0.62 11.99 -21.60
C ALA A 48 2.07 12.21 -22.03
N LEU A 49 2.82 11.14 -22.31
CA LEU A 49 4.17 11.24 -22.86
C LEU A 49 4.18 11.88 -24.25
N LYS A 50 3.21 11.56 -25.11
CA LYS A 50 3.08 12.21 -26.43
C LYS A 50 2.82 13.71 -26.32
N VAL A 51 1.91 14.11 -25.42
CA VAL A 51 1.63 15.54 -25.17
C VAL A 51 2.89 16.26 -24.67
N ASN A 52 3.64 15.65 -23.76
CA ASN A 52 4.91 16.21 -23.28
C ASN A 52 5.95 16.30 -24.40
N ALA A 53 6.04 15.28 -25.26
CA ALA A 53 6.95 15.25 -26.40
C ALA A 53 6.71 16.41 -27.38
N LEU A 54 5.44 16.67 -27.71
CA LEU A 54 5.04 17.78 -28.56
C LEU A 54 5.29 19.13 -27.88
N ALA A 55 4.99 19.25 -26.59
CA ALA A 55 5.16 20.50 -25.85
C ALA A 55 6.65 20.89 -25.69
N GLU A 56 7.53 19.91 -25.51
CA GLU A 56 8.96 20.11 -25.28
C GLU A 56 9.82 19.94 -26.54
N ASN A 57 9.22 19.65 -27.70
CA ASN A 57 9.89 19.37 -28.98
C ASN A 57 10.93 18.24 -28.86
N TRP A 58 10.55 17.11 -28.29
CA TRP A 58 11.45 15.95 -28.20
C TRP A 58 11.77 15.36 -29.57
N THR A 59 12.99 14.85 -29.72
CA THR A 59 13.35 14.03 -30.88
C THR A 59 12.75 12.63 -30.77
N ALA A 60 12.69 11.90 -31.90
CA ALA A 60 12.23 10.51 -31.92
C ALA A 60 12.98 9.62 -30.91
N GLU A 61 14.30 9.76 -30.82
CA GLU A 61 15.12 8.97 -29.89
C GLU A 61 14.86 9.35 -28.43
N GLN A 62 14.69 10.65 -28.16
CA GLN A 62 14.34 11.14 -26.82
C GLN A 62 12.98 10.61 -26.35
N PHE A 63 11.99 10.60 -27.25
CA PHE A 63 10.67 10.05 -26.97
C PHE A 63 10.73 8.53 -26.78
N ARG A 64 11.47 7.82 -27.63
CA ARG A 64 11.72 6.38 -27.53
C ARG A 64 12.30 5.99 -26.18
N GLU A 65 13.39 6.64 -25.77
CA GLU A 65 14.07 6.35 -24.49
C GLU A 65 13.12 6.55 -23.30
N ARG A 66 12.36 7.65 -23.31
CA ARG A 66 11.38 7.97 -22.26
C ARG A 66 10.24 6.95 -22.22
N CYS A 67 9.75 6.51 -23.37
CA CYS A 67 8.73 5.47 -23.45
C CYS A 67 9.22 4.15 -22.85
N ILE A 68 10.44 3.73 -23.20
CA ILE A 68 11.06 2.52 -22.64
C ILE A 68 11.17 2.62 -21.11
N ARG A 69 11.66 3.74 -20.59
CA ARG A 69 11.80 3.96 -19.13
C ARG A 69 10.44 3.97 -18.43
N ALA A 70 9.45 4.68 -18.96
CA ALA A 70 8.12 4.77 -18.37
C ALA A 70 7.39 3.43 -18.37
N LEU A 71 7.48 2.67 -19.47
CA LEU A 71 6.87 1.36 -19.59
C LEU A 71 7.54 0.37 -18.63
N ARG A 72 8.88 0.36 -18.56
CA ARG A 72 9.63 -0.44 -17.58
C ARG A 72 9.19 -0.13 -16.15
N ALA A 73 9.12 1.14 -15.76
CA ALA A 73 8.68 1.53 -14.43
C ALA A 73 7.23 1.07 -14.15
N THR A 74 6.36 1.10 -15.16
CA THR A 74 4.97 0.61 -15.04
C THR A 74 4.91 -0.90 -14.82
N VAL A 75 5.73 -1.66 -15.56
CA VAL A 75 5.83 -3.11 -15.44
C VAL A 75 6.45 -3.51 -14.10
N ASP A 76 7.55 -2.86 -13.69
CA ASP A 76 8.19 -3.11 -12.40
C ASP A 76 7.25 -2.79 -11.24
N LEU A 77 6.48 -1.68 -11.31
CA LEU A 77 5.45 -1.36 -10.33
C LEU A 77 4.37 -2.45 -10.28
N PHE A 78 3.91 -2.92 -11.45
CA PHE A 78 2.93 -4.01 -11.50
C PHE A 78 3.44 -5.25 -10.75
N TYR A 79 4.66 -5.71 -11.05
CA TYR A 79 5.23 -6.88 -10.38
C TYR A 79 5.49 -6.66 -8.89
N ALA A 80 5.90 -5.45 -8.49
CA ALA A 80 6.06 -5.10 -7.08
C ALA A 80 4.74 -5.22 -6.29
N LEU A 81 3.60 -5.00 -6.94
CA LEU A 81 2.27 -5.07 -6.32
C LEU A 81 1.60 -6.46 -6.44
N HIS A 82 2.13 -7.32 -7.31
CA HIS A 82 1.48 -8.56 -7.76
C HIS A 82 2.41 -9.77 -7.80
N ILE A 83 3.26 -9.94 -6.80
CA ILE A 83 4.11 -11.13 -6.66
C ILE A 83 3.30 -12.43 -6.78
N ASN A 84 2.08 -12.39 -6.23
CA ASN A 84 1.19 -13.54 -6.19
C ASN A 84 0.38 -13.73 -7.48
N ALA A 85 0.49 -12.84 -8.47
CA ALA A 85 -0.31 -12.94 -9.69
C ALA A 85 0.01 -14.20 -10.51
N GLY A 86 1.25 -14.69 -10.46
CA GLY A 86 1.62 -15.98 -11.07
C GLY A 86 1.31 -17.21 -10.19
N SER A 87 0.67 -17.04 -9.03
CA SER A 87 0.43 -18.12 -8.08
C SER A 87 -1.02 -18.63 -8.13
N ASN A 88 -1.19 -19.95 -8.06
CA ASN A 88 -2.49 -20.66 -8.03
C ASN A 88 -3.39 -20.30 -6.82
N TYR A 89 -3.00 -19.34 -5.98
CA TYR A 89 -3.73 -18.91 -4.80
C TYR A 89 -4.83 -17.88 -5.10
N THR A 90 -4.82 -17.28 -6.29
CA THR A 90 -5.82 -16.29 -6.69
C THR A 90 -7.01 -16.94 -7.36
N LYS A 91 -8.22 -16.63 -6.87
CA LYS A 91 -9.44 -17.04 -7.56
C LYS A 91 -9.57 -16.24 -8.86
N GLU A 92 -10.06 -16.85 -9.94
CA GLU A 92 -10.17 -16.20 -11.26
C GLU A 92 -11.00 -14.91 -11.27
N ASN A 93 -11.88 -14.71 -10.28
CA ASN A 93 -12.70 -13.52 -10.10
C ASN A 93 -12.03 -12.41 -9.26
N GLU A 94 -10.87 -12.69 -8.65
CA GLU A 94 -10.05 -11.78 -7.84
C GLU A 94 -8.76 -11.40 -8.59
N LYS A 95 -8.78 -11.48 -9.93
CA LYS A 95 -7.65 -11.18 -10.81
C LYS A 95 -7.12 -9.73 -10.64
N PRO A 96 -5.82 -9.47 -10.93
CA PRO A 96 -5.04 -8.21 -10.76
C PRO A 96 -5.60 -6.85 -11.24
N ARG A 97 -6.88 -6.72 -11.59
CA ARG A 97 -7.48 -5.47 -12.09
C ARG A 97 -7.54 -4.36 -11.04
N TYR A 98 -7.26 -4.68 -9.79
CA TYR A 98 -7.57 -3.84 -8.66
C TYR A 98 -6.54 -2.69 -8.51
N TYR A 99 -5.22 -2.90 -8.59
CA TYR A 99 -4.27 -1.82 -8.23
C TYR A 99 -4.20 -0.59 -9.13
N TRP A 100 -4.69 -0.66 -10.37
CA TRP A 100 -4.76 0.53 -11.21
C TRP A 100 -5.89 1.48 -10.84
N ALA A 101 -6.73 1.05 -9.89
CA ALA A 101 -7.84 1.77 -9.32
C ALA A 101 -7.71 1.85 -7.79
N HIS A 102 -8.24 2.93 -7.23
CA HIS A 102 -8.30 3.09 -5.78
C HIS A 102 -9.05 1.92 -5.13
N GLN A 103 -8.45 1.31 -4.11
CA GLN A 103 -9.00 0.12 -3.47
C GLN A 103 -10.01 0.43 -2.38
N LYS A 104 -11.04 -0.41 -2.26
CA LYS A 104 -11.87 -0.41 -1.05
C LYS A 104 -11.13 -1.17 0.03
N PHE A 105 -10.48 -0.45 0.92
CA PHE A 105 -9.75 -1.06 2.02
C PHE A 105 -10.69 -1.81 2.98
N ASN A 106 -10.44 -3.11 3.17
CA ASN A 106 -11.09 -3.94 4.18
C ASN A 106 -10.05 -4.43 5.20
N ILE A 107 -10.16 -3.92 6.42
CA ILE A 107 -9.25 -4.26 7.53
C ILE A 107 -9.24 -5.75 7.88
N LEU A 108 -10.34 -6.46 7.65
CA LEU A 108 -10.46 -7.89 8.02
C LEU A 108 -9.76 -8.81 7.03
N SER A 109 -9.46 -8.29 5.84
CA SER A 109 -8.70 -8.99 4.83
C SER A 109 -7.26 -8.48 4.77
N ALA A 110 -6.81 -7.58 5.64
CA ALA A 110 -5.46 -7.04 5.58
C ALA A 110 -4.37 -8.14 5.61
N ASN A 111 -3.30 -7.95 4.83
CA ASN A 111 -2.28 -8.96 4.55
C ASN A 111 -2.79 -10.34 4.01
N ASP A 112 -4.03 -10.41 3.50
CA ASP A 112 -4.54 -11.63 2.86
C ASP A 112 -4.02 -11.73 1.43
N ALA A 113 -3.14 -12.72 1.21
CA ALA A 113 -2.52 -13.06 -0.05
C ALA A 113 -3.51 -13.54 -1.12
N THR A 114 -4.72 -13.97 -0.73
CA THR A 114 -5.74 -14.49 -1.64
C THR A 114 -6.45 -13.39 -2.44
N ARG A 115 -6.36 -12.12 -2.00
CA ARG A 115 -6.95 -10.94 -2.64
C ARG A 115 -6.37 -10.59 -4.03
N GLY A 116 -5.47 -11.41 -4.56
CA GLY A 116 -4.78 -11.13 -5.82
C GLY A 116 -3.71 -10.07 -5.72
N MET A 117 -3.18 -9.86 -4.51
CA MET A 117 -2.29 -8.77 -4.23
C MET A 117 -1.28 -9.12 -3.13
N SER A 118 -0.01 -8.77 -3.38
CA SER A 118 1.08 -8.89 -2.42
C SER A 118 2.14 -7.86 -2.74
N ILE A 119 2.36 -6.98 -1.78
CA ILE A 119 3.18 -5.79 -1.96
C ILE A 119 4.60 -6.09 -1.52
N GLN A 120 5.52 -6.12 -2.47
CA GLN A 120 6.95 -6.04 -2.26
C GLN A 120 7.31 -4.56 -2.01
N LYS A 121 7.25 -4.15 -0.74
CA LYS A 121 7.49 -2.75 -0.36
C LYS A 121 8.83 -2.23 -0.87
N ASP A 122 9.90 -3.00 -0.71
CA ASP A 122 11.25 -2.58 -1.12
C ASP A 122 11.35 -2.36 -2.64
N GLU A 123 10.74 -3.23 -3.43
CA GLU A 123 10.73 -3.11 -4.89
C GLU A 123 9.85 -1.95 -5.37
N MET A 124 8.69 -1.76 -4.76
CA MET A 124 7.82 -0.60 -5.03
C MET A 124 8.56 0.71 -4.72
N LEU A 125 9.30 0.78 -3.61
CA LEU A 125 10.09 1.97 -3.26
C LEU A 125 11.28 2.17 -4.20
N ARG A 126 11.91 1.09 -4.69
CA ARG A 126 12.93 1.15 -5.75
C ARG A 126 12.37 1.80 -7.01
N VAL A 127 11.19 1.37 -7.45
CA VAL A 127 10.51 1.94 -8.63
C VAL A 127 10.14 3.40 -8.40
N ALA A 128 9.65 3.76 -7.21
CA ALA A 128 9.34 5.15 -6.88
C ALA A 128 10.60 6.03 -6.92
N ALA A 129 11.73 5.55 -6.41
CA ALA A 129 12.99 6.27 -6.46
C ALA A 129 13.52 6.44 -7.90
N GLU A 130 13.48 5.38 -8.71
CA GLU A 130 13.85 5.41 -10.12
C GLU A 130 12.97 6.42 -10.88
N TYR A 131 11.66 6.35 -10.72
CA TYR A 131 10.71 7.29 -11.30
C TYR A 131 10.99 8.75 -10.89
N LEU A 132 11.26 8.99 -9.60
CA LEU A 132 11.54 10.34 -9.11
C LEU A 132 12.85 10.90 -9.68
N SER A 133 13.81 10.05 -10.01
CA SER A 133 15.07 10.45 -10.66
C SER A 133 14.91 10.85 -12.13
N HIS A 134 13.78 10.52 -12.76
CA HIS A 134 13.48 10.76 -14.16
C HIS A 134 12.31 11.76 -14.33
N PRO A 135 12.55 13.08 -14.22
CA PRO A 135 11.51 14.09 -14.40
C PRO A 135 10.78 14.03 -15.75
N GLU A 136 11.45 13.54 -16.77
CA GLU A 136 11.00 13.49 -18.16
C GLU A 136 9.91 12.45 -18.44
N ILE A 137 9.74 11.43 -17.58
CA ILE A 137 8.70 10.40 -17.74
C ILE A 137 7.48 10.65 -16.84
N ARG A 138 7.42 11.81 -16.18
CA ARG A 138 6.40 12.09 -15.18
C ARG A 138 5.03 12.32 -15.81
N THR A 139 3.99 11.74 -15.19
CA THR A 139 2.60 11.85 -15.65
C THR A 139 1.67 11.83 -14.44
N ASN A 140 0.49 12.46 -14.57
CA ASN A 140 -0.51 12.53 -13.48
C ASN A 140 -0.94 11.16 -13.00
N LYS A 141 -1.16 10.25 -13.96
CA LYS A 141 -1.60 8.91 -13.66
C LYS A 141 -0.53 8.15 -12.87
N PHE A 142 0.73 8.25 -13.28
CA PHE A 142 1.81 7.54 -12.60
C PHE A 142 2.12 8.11 -11.21
N ASP A 143 2.06 9.43 -11.06
CA ASP A 143 2.14 10.12 -9.76
C ASP A 143 1.08 9.60 -8.79
N TRP A 144 -0.16 9.54 -9.26
CA TRP A 144 -1.27 9.02 -8.47
C TRP A 144 -1.11 7.53 -8.15
N LEU A 145 -0.66 6.71 -9.10
CA LEU A 145 -0.46 5.27 -8.90
C LEU A 145 0.59 4.99 -7.81
N LEU A 146 1.72 5.70 -7.84
CA LEU A 146 2.75 5.57 -6.81
C LEU A 146 2.25 6.06 -5.45
N LEU A 147 1.54 7.20 -5.41
CA LEU A 147 0.94 7.70 -4.17
C LEU A 147 -0.06 6.71 -3.57
N ASP A 148 -1.00 6.22 -4.37
CA ASP A 148 -2.02 5.27 -3.94
C ASP A 148 -1.38 3.97 -3.45
N ALA A 149 -0.44 3.42 -4.22
CA ALA A 149 0.27 2.18 -3.89
C ALA A 149 1.06 2.30 -2.58
N ILE A 150 1.85 3.37 -2.41
CA ILE A 150 2.67 3.55 -1.19
C ILE A 150 1.77 3.74 0.03
N VAL A 151 0.75 4.60 -0.05
CA VAL A 151 -0.16 4.84 1.09
C VAL A 151 -0.96 3.58 1.42
N PHE A 152 -1.43 2.85 0.40
CA PHE A 152 -2.12 1.59 0.60
C PHE A 152 -1.22 0.53 1.24
N ALA A 153 0.03 0.40 0.80
CA ALA A 153 0.99 -0.55 1.37
C ALA A 153 1.22 -0.32 2.86
N GLU A 154 1.38 0.95 3.26
CA GLU A 154 1.53 1.30 4.68
C GLU A 154 0.25 1.01 5.46
N LEU A 155 -0.92 1.30 4.88
CA LEU A 155 -2.21 1.02 5.51
C LEU A 155 -2.44 -0.49 5.71
N ASP A 156 -2.16 -1.32 4.70
CA ASP A 156 -2.28 -2.78 4.79
C ASP A 156 -1.33 -3.35 5.86
N ALA A 157 -0.07 -2.91 5.87
CA ALA A 157 0.90 -3.29 6.89
C ALA A 157 0.49 -2.84 8.32
N PHE A 158 0.06 -1.58 8.47
CA PHE A 158 -0.32 -1.04 9.77
C PHE A 158 -1.56 -1.73 10.34
N SER A 159 -2.54 -2.01 9.48
CA SER A 159 -3.80 -2.61 9.89
C SER A 159 -3.65 -4.03 10.46
N TYR A 160 -2.66 -4.80 10.00
CA TYR A 160 -2.29 -6.10 10.60
C TYR A 160 -1.92 -5.96 12.08
N HIS A 161 -1.22 -4.88 12.45
CA HIS A 161 -0.86 -4.59 13.85
C HIS A 161 -2.04 -4.14 14.72
N VAL A 162 -3.16 -3.75 14.11
CA VAL A 162 -4.39 -3.33 14.81
C VAL A 162 -5.37 -4.50 14.95
N SER A 163 -5.52 -5.32 13.92
CA SER A 163 -6.54 -6.36 13.82
C SER A 163 -6.15 -7.67 14.53
N GLY A 164 -4.85 -7.99 14.57
CA GLY A 164 -4.27 -9.14 15.29
C GLY A 164 -4.68 -10.51 14.73
N PHE A 165 -4.28 -11.59 15.43
CA PHE A 165 -4.45 -12.98 14.95
C PHE A 165 -5.90 -13.37 14.62
N ALA A 166 -6.90 -12.80 15.30
CA ALA A 166 -8.30 -13.10 15.01
C ALA A 166 -8.69 -12.73 13.57
N ALA A 167 -8.12 -11.64 13.02
CA ALA A 167 -8.39 -11.23 11.65
C ALA A 167 -7.71 -12.17 10.63
N THR A 168 -6.47 -12.58 10.90
CA THR A 168 -5.74 -13.55 10.06
C THR A 168 -6.52 -14.85 9.88
N PHE A 169 -7.09 -15.39 10.97
CA PHE A 169 -7.90 -16.60 10.89
C PHE A 169 -9.33 -16.36 10.37
N ALA A 170 -9.82 -15.12 10.42
CA ALA A 170 -11.17 -14.78 9.95
C ALA A 170 -11.27 -14.77 8.42
N ASN A 171 -10.16 -14.56 7.71
CA ASN A 171 -10.11 -14.54 6.24
C ASN A 171 -11.18 -13.60 5.63
N GLY A 172 -11.24 -12.35 6.11
CA GLY A 172 -12.22 -11.37 5.66
C GLY A 172 -13.65 -11.55 6.18
N ASN A 173 -14.01 -12.66 6.84
CA ASN A 173 -15.37 -12.90 7.33
C ASN A 173 -15.62 -12.23 8.70
N PRO A 174 -16.58 -11.27 8.80
CA PRO A 174 -16.82 -10.53 10.04
C PRO A 174 -17.41 -11.41 11.16
N ALA A 175 -18.30 -12.35 10.84
CA ALA A 175 -18.87 -13.25 11.84
C ALA A 175 -17.79 -14.17 12.44
N LYS A 176 -16.91 -14.70 11.58
CA LYS A 176 -15.74 -15.50 12.01
C LYS A 176 -14.78 -14.68 12.86
N TYR A 177 -14.52 -13.42 12.48
CA TYR A 177 -13.68 -12.51 13.26
C TYR A 177 -14.22 -12.27 14.66
N PHE A 178 -15.52 -11.98 14.81
CA PHE A 178 -16.11 -11.78 16.14
C PHE A 178 -16.07 -13.05 16.99
N ALA A 179 -16.39 -14.21 16.40
CA ALA A 179 -16.32 -15.49 17.09
C ALA A 179 -14.89 -15.81 17.58
N LEU A 180 -13.88 -15.67 16.71
CA LEU A 180 -12.47 -15.90 17.06
C LEU A 180 -11.94 -14.88 18.07
N SER A 181 -12.34 -13.61 17.93
CA SER A 181 -11.97 -12.56 18.89
C SER A 181 -12.55 -12.83 20.27
N ALA A 182 -13.81 -13.30 20.35
CA ALA A 182 -14.42 -13.71 21.61
C ALA A 182 -13.70 -14.93 22.19
N LEU A 183 -13.43 -15.95 21.36
CA LEU A 183 -12.72 -17.16 21.76
C LEU A 183 -11.33 -16.86 22.33
N PHE A 184 -10.51 -16.08 21.62
CA PHE A 184 -9.17 -15.71 22.10
C PHE A 184 -9.19 -14.88 23.38
N LYS A 185 -10.22 -14.03 23.57
CA LYS A 185 -10.41 -13.31 24.85
C LYS A 185 -10.77 -14.27 25.97
N VAL A 186 -11.65 -15.24 25.74
CA VAL A 186 -12.05 -16.24 26.74
C VAL A 186 -10.88 -17.15 27.11
N ILE A 187 -10.15 -17.66 26.11
CA ILE A 187 -8.95 -18.48 26.33
C ILE A 187 -7.89 -17.67 27.07
N GLY A 188 -7.60 -16.44 26.63
CA GLY A 188 -6.64 -15.56 27.30
C GLY A 188 -7.04 -15.25 28.75
N PHE A 189 -8.34 -15.12 29.02
CA PHE A 189 -8.85 -14.97 30.38
C PHE A 189 -8.65 -16.24 31.20
N ALA A 190 -9.04 -17.40 30.68
CA ALA A 190 -8.90 -18.68 31.39
C ALA A 190 -7.42 -19.00 31.71
N LEU A 191 -6.53 -18.83 30.74
CA LEU A 191 -5.10 -19.07 30.92
C LEU A 191 -4.46 -18.02 31.86
N GLY A 192 -4.84 -16.75 31.75
CA GLY A 192 -4.25 -15.69 32.56
C GLY A 192 -4.75 -15.66 34.01
N TYR A 193 -6.04 -15.91 34.22
CA TYR A 193 -6.70 -15.70 35.51
C TYR A 193 -7.09 -16.99 36.24
N LEU A 194 -7.34 -18.10 35.54
CA LEU A 194 -7.83 -19.34 36.18
C LEU A 194 -6.75 -20.42 36.29
N LEU A 195 -5.83 -20.50 35.33
CA LEU A 195 -4.82 -21.56 35.29
C LEU A 195 -3.86 -21.50 36.50
N LEU A 196 -3.28 -20.34 36.79
CA LEU A 196 -2.32 -20.21 37.89
C LEU A 196 -2.95 -20.48 39.28
N PRO A 197 -4.17 -19.99 39.59
CA PRO A 197 -4.87 -20.39 40.81
C PRO A 197 -5.16 -21.90 40.88
N ALA A 198 -5.55 -22.52 39.75
CA ALA A 198 -5.79 -23.96 39.72
C ALA A 198 -4.51 -24.76 39.99
N ILE A 199 -3.37 -24.35 39.43
CA ILE A 199 -2.06 -24.97 39.69
C ILE A 199 -1.65 -24.77 41.16
N ALA A 200 -1.85 -23.57 41.72
CA ALA A 200 -1.58 -23.30 43.12
C ALA A 200 -2.43 -24.19 44.05
N TYR A 201 -3.73 -24.28 43.80
CA TYR A 201 -4.64 -25.17 44.52
C TYR A 201 -4.20 -26.65 44.43
N PHE A 202 -3.81 -27.10 43.24
CA PHE A 202 -3.29 -28.45 43.05
C PHE A 202 -2.00 -28.70 43.86
N ALA A 203 -1.08 -27.74 43.90
CA ALA A 203 0.14 -27.83 44.71
C ALA A 203 -0.17 -27.92 46.21
N PHE A 204 -1.12 -27.13 46.71
CA PHE A 204 -1.62 -27.23 48.09
C PHE A 204 -2.22 -28.61 48.39
N SER A 205 -3.03 -29.15 47.46
CA SER A 205 -3.64 -30.47 47.63
C SER A 205 -2.63 -31.64 47.71
N ARG A 206 -1.40 -31.42 47.23
CA ARG A 206 -0.28 -32.38 47.29
C ARG A 206 0.64 -32.15 48.50
N GLY A 207 0.31 -31.23 49.40
CA GLY A 207 1.12 -30.88 50.57
C GLY A 207 2.35 -30.01 50.26
N GLN A 208 2.46 -29.46 49.04
CA GLN A 208 3.56 -28.58 48.66
C GLN A 208 3.23 -27.12 48.98
N GLU A 209 3.19 -26.78 50.26
CA GLU A 209 2.74 -25.46 50.72
C GLU A 209 3.62 -24.31 50.21
N THR A 210 4.95 -24.47 50.25
CA THR A 210 5.90 -23.45 49.79
C THR A 210 5.75 -23.16 48.29
N THR A 211 5.58 -24.20 47.47
CA THR A 211 5.33 -24.10 46.04
C THR A 211 3.98 -23.43 45.76
N GLY A 212 2.92 -23.84 46.46
CA GLY A 212 1.57 -23.28 46.31
C GLY A 212 1.54 -21.78 46.61
N TRP A 213 2.14 -21.34 47.72
CA TRP A 213 2.23 -19.93 48.08
C TRP A 213 3.06 -19.12 47.10
N SER A 214 4.16 -19.67 46.60
CA SER A 214 5.00 -19.00 45.59
C SER A 214 4.23 -18.75 44.29
N ILE A 215 3.49 -19.74 43.81
CA ILE A 215 2.66 -19.63 42.58
C ILE A 215 1.53 -18.64 42.80
N ALA A 216 0.83 -18.71 43.93
CA ALA A 216 -0.25 -17.79 44.27
C ALA A 216 0.26 -16.34 44.37
N GLY A 217 1.40 -16.12 45.02
CA GLY A 217 2.05 -14.81 45.12
C GLY A 217 2.40 -14.24 43.74
N LEU A 218 3.02 -15.06 42.87
CA LEU A 218 3.36 -14.66 41.51
C LEU A 218 2.12 -14.31 40.68
N TRP A 219 1.04 -15.07 40.83
CA TRP A 219 -0.25 -14.77 40.20
C TRP A 219 -0.83 -13.43 40.65
N VAL A 220 -0.87 -13.16 41.97
CA VAL A 220 -1.36 -11.87 42.51
C VAL A 220 -0.56 -10.71 41.94
N VAL A 221 0.78 -10.81 41.95
CA VAL A 221 1.66 -9.78 41.36
C VAL A 221 1.35 -9.58 39.88
N SER A 222 1.18 -10.66 39.11
CA SER A 222 0.82 -10.59 37.69
C SER A 222 -0.52 -9.90 37.45
N VAL A 223 -1.55 -10.22 38.24
CA VAL A 223 -2.88 -9.59 38.13
C VAL A 223 -2.82 -8.11 38.47
N VAL A 224 -2.17 -7.75 39.58
CA VAL A 224 -1.99 -6.34 39.99
C VAL A 224 -1.23 -5.57 38.92
N TRP A 225 -0.15 -6.13 38.38
CA TRP A 225 0.61 -5.53 37.30
C TRP A 225 -0.23 -5.34 36.02
N SER A 226 -1.05 -6.33 35.66
CA SER A 226 -1.97 -6.27 34.52
C SER A 226 -3.02 -5.17 34.69
N LEU A 227 -3.57 -5.01 35.90
CA LEU A 227 -4.54 -3.96 36.23
C LEU A 227 -3.91 -2.57 36.17
N ILE A 228 -2.69 -2.40 36.70
CA ILE A 228 -1.93 -1.14 36.63
C ILE A 228 -1.59 -0.80 35.17
N GLY A 229 -1.26 -1.80 34.35
CA GLY A 229 -0.97 -1.63 32.92
C GLY A 229 -2.20 -1.39 32.03
N LEU A 230 -3.41 -1.65 32.52
CA LEU A 230 -4.65 -1.53 31.77
C LEU A 230 -4.91 -0.12 31.19
N PRO A 231 -4.77 0.99 31.95
CA PRO A 231 -4.91 2.34 31.39
C PRO A 231 -3.90 2.63 30.27
N PHE A 232 -2.63 2.20 30.42
CA PHE A 232 -1.61 2.37 29.38
C PHE A 232 -1.96 1.60 28.10
N ARG A 233 -2.44 0.36 28.24
CA ARG A 233 -2.89 -0.46 27.10
C ARG A 233 -4.11 0.14 26.40
N TRP A 234 -5.01 0.75 27.15
CA TRP A 234 -6.16 1.47 26.60
C TRP A 234 -5.73 2.73 25.83
N GLY A 235 -4.83 3.53 26.39
CA GLY A 235 -4.24 4.69 25.71
C GLY A 235 -3.56 4.29 24.40
N ALA A 236 -2.72 3.25 24.43
CA ALA A 236 -2.05 2.74 23.24
C ALA A 236 -3.04 2.23 22.18
N ARG A 237 -4.11 1.54 22.58
CA ARG A 237 -5.18 1.09 21.65
C ARG A 237 -5.92 2.25 21.01
N ARG A 238 -6.26 3.30 21.79
CA ARG A 238 -6.89 4.50 21.26
C ARG A 238 -5.99 5.19 20.24
N LYS A 239 -4.71 5.39 20.57
CA LYS A 239 -3.72 5.96 19.66
C LYS A 239 -3.58 5.15 18.37
N LYS A 240 -3.49 3.82 18.45
CA LYS A 240 -3.45 2.96 17.26
C LYS A 240 -4.69 3.09 16.38
N LYS A 241 -5.88 3.17 16.99
CA LYS A 241 -7.14 3.35 16.25
C LYS A 241 -7.21 4.73 15.60
N GLU A 242 -6.72 5.76 16.29
CA GLU A 242 -6.65 7.11 15.76
C GLU A 242 -5.70 7.21 14.56
N LEU A 243 -4.51 6.62 14.66
CA LEU A 243 -3.57 6.51 13.53
C LEU A 243 -4.18 5.76 12.34
N LEU A 244 -4.84 4.63 12.59
CA LEU A 244 -5.53 3.88 11.55
C LEU A 244 -6.60 4.73 10.85
N ASN A 245 -7.40 5.47 11.62
CA ASN A 245 -8.42 6.36 11.05
C ASN A 245 -7.79 7.46 10.20
N GLN A 246 -6.67 8.04 10.63
CA GLN A 246 -5.97 9.06 9.85
C GLN A 246 -5.40 8.51 8.53
N MET A 247 -4.82 7.30 8.55
CA MET A 247 -4.37 6.63 7.33
C MET A 247 -5.55 6.30 6.40
N LEU A 248 -6.70 5.88 6.95
CA LEU A 248 -7.92 5.64 6.18
C LEU A 248 -8.47 6.93 5.55
N ASP A 249 -8.45 8.03 6.28
CA ASP A 249 -8.91 9.32 5.77
C ASP A 249 -7.96 9.85 4.70
N LEU A 250 -6.65 9.73 4.90
CA LEU A 250 -5.63 10.01 3.87
C LEU A 250 -5.87 9.17 2.61
N TYR A 251 -6.08 7.86 2.79
CA TYR A 251 -6.32 6.96 1.66
C TYR A 251 -7.60 7.33 0.92
N ARG A 252 -8.69 7.64 1.63
CA ARG A 252 -9.95 8.09 1.01
C ARG A 252 -9.78 9.33 0.13
N VAL A 253 -8.97 10.30 0.55
CA VAL A 253 -8.68 11.50 -0.26
C VAL A 253 -8.05 11.15 -1.61
N LEU A 254 -7.23 10.09 -1.68
CA LEU A 254 -6.65 9.62 -2.94
C LEU A 254 -7.67 8.90 -3.86
N GLY A 255 -8.82 8.51 -3.32
CA GLY A 255 -9.90 7.86 -4.06
C GLY A 255 -10.80 8.82 -4.84
N ASP A 256 -10.70 10.12 -4.59
CA ASP A 256 -11.49 11.12 -5.30
C ASP A 256 -10.97 11.32 -6.73
N SER A 257 -11.89 11.56 -7.68
CA SER A 257 -11.54 11.81 -9.08
C SER A 257 -10.81 13.15 -9.28
N THR A 258 -11.02 14.09 -8.37
CA THR A 258 -10.34 15.39 -8.32
C THR A 258 -9.85 15.60 -6.90
N ILE A 259 -8.54 15.55 -6.73
CA ILE A 259 -7.87 15.61 -5.43
C ILE A 259 -7.39 17.03 -5.23
N SER A 260 -7.66 17.64 -4.06
CA SER A 260 -7.06 18.92 -3.71
C SER A 260 -5.65 18.69 -3.14
N PRO A 261 -4.58 19.14 -3.80
CA PRO A 261 -3.21 18.85 -3.35
C PRO A 261 -2.88 19.45 -1.98
N ARG A 262 -3.48 20.60 -1.66
CA ARG A 262 -3.37 21.22 -0.32
C ARG A 262 -4.04 20.39 0.77
N LEU A 263 -5.23 19.83 0.50
CA LEU A 263 -5.89 18.94 1.45
C LEU A 263 -5.11 17.65 1.63
N LEU A 264 -4.58 17.09 0.53
CA LEU A 264 -3.72 15.91 0.57
C LEU A 264 -2.46 16.16 1.42
N LYS A 265 -1.76 17.27 1.19
CA LYS A 265 -0.60 17.65 2.00
C LYS A 265 -0.94 17.88 3.46
N GLY A 266 -2.04 18.59 3.74
CA GLY A 266 -2.51 18.78 5.11
C GLY A 266 -2.85 17.47 5.82
N ALA A 267 -3.46 16.50 5.11
CA ALA A 267 -3.73 15.17 5.63
C ALA A 267 -2.43 14.37 5.88
N LEU A 268 -1.46 14.47 4.96
CA LEU A 268 -0.13 13.85 5.11
C LEU A 268 0.64 14.40 6.30
N ASP A 269 0.73 15.73 6.42
CA ASP A 269 1.46 16.39 7.50
C ASP A 269 0.81 16.09 8.86
N LYS A 270 -0.52 16.03 8.90
CA LYS A 270 -1.26 15.61 10.10
C LYS A 270 -0.96 14.15 10.47
N ALA A 271 -1.00 13.24 9.51
CA ALA A 271 -0.68 11.83 9.75
C ALA A 271 0.77 11.66 10.22
N ALA A 272 1.72 12.38 9.61
CA ALA A 272 3.12 12.37 10.00
C ALA A 272 3.35 12.90 11.43
N ALA A 273 2.70 14.01 11.79
CA ALA A 273 2.78 14.60 13.14
C ALA A 273 2.30 13.65 14.24
N GLU A 274 1.37 12.76 13.92
CA GLU A 274 0.80 11.77 14.86
C GLU A 274 1.66 10.50 14.96
N GLY A 275 2.63 10.35 14.05
CA GLY A 275 3.63 9.29 14.03
C GLY A 275 3.44 8.26 12.93
N VAL A 276 2.63 8.53 11.91
CA VAL A 276 2.61 7.71 10.69
C VAL A 276 3.93 7.95 9.94
N VAL A 277 4.68 6.87 9.69
CA VAL A 277 5.91 6.92 8.90
C VAL A 277 5.53 6.61 7.46
N LEU A 278 5.63 7.61 6.58
CA LEU A 278 5.44 7.47 5.14
C LEU A 278 6.78 7.67 4.44
N ASP A 279 6.95 7.04 3.29
CA ASP A 279 8.17 7.19 2.49
C ASP A 279 8.33 8.63 1.96
N GLY A 280 9.58 9.08 1.84
CA GLY A 280 9.92 10.42 1.34
C GLY A 280 9.40 10.67 -0.09
N ALA A 281 9.23 9.62 -0.89
CA ALA A 281 8.66 9.71 -2.23
C ALA A 281 7.24 10.31 -2.21
N VAL A 282 6.42 10.00 -1.20
CA VAL A 282 5.05 10.53 -1.07
C VAL A 282 5.09 12.05 -0.95
N PHE A 283 5.93 12.57 -0.05
CA PHE A 283 6.07 14.01 0.14
C PHE A 283 6.63 14.70 -1.11
N SER A 284 7.63 14.10 -1.76
CA SER A 284 8.23 14.64 -2.99
C SER A 284 7.22 14.74 -4.14
N ILE A 285 6.37 13.72 -4.32
CA ILE A 285 5.31 13.73 -5.34
C ILE A 285 4.28 14.81 -5.00
N VAL A 286 3.79 14.88 -3.76
CA VAL A 286 2.76 15.85 -3.38
C VAL A 286 3.24 17.30 -3.46
N ASP A 287 4.44 17.59 -2.99
CA ASP A 287 5.00 18.95 -3.06
C ASP A 287 5.15 19.42 -4.51
N ARG A 288 5.50 18.50 -5.41
CA ARG A 288 5.54 18.77 -6.85
C ARG A 288 4.15 19.01 -7.43
N ILE A 289 3.16 18.17 -7.09
CA ILE A 289 1.78 18.36 -7.55
C ILE A 289 1.28 19.75 -7.15
N ILE A 290 1.53 20.16 -5.89
CA ILE A 290 1.19 21.50 -5.39
C ILE A 290 1.89 22.60 -6.20
N THR A 291 3.17 22.42 -6.50
CA THR A 291 3.95 23.40 -7.27
C THR A 291 3.37 23.61 -8.67
N ARG A 292 2.83 22.55 -9.28
CA ARG A 292 2.23 22.63 -10.62
C ARG A 292 0.80 23.18 -10.60
N ASP A 293 -0.05 22.64 -9.73
CA ASP A 293 -1.41 23.11 -9.53
C ASP A 293 -1.82 22.88 -8.07
N ALA A 294 -1.93 23.95 -7.30
CA ALA A 294 -2.29 23.86 -5.89
C ALA A 294 -3.80 23.61 -5.65
N THR A 295 -4.63 23.72 -6.69
CA THR A 295 -6.09 23.72 -6.57
C THR A 295 -6.70 22.36 -6.87
N ALA A 296 -6.27 21.71 -7.95
CA ALA A 296 -6.84 20.45 -8.39
C ALA A 296 -5.78 19.54 -9.03
N PHE A 297 -5.82 18.27 -8.64
CA PHE A 297 -5.08 17.19 -9.25
C PHE A 297 -6.05 16.14 -9.76
N VAL A 298 -6.00 15.86 -11.06
CA VAL A 298 -6.90 14.91 -11.73
C VAL A 298 -6.04 13.79 -12.30
N PRO A 299 -6.04 12.59 -11.69
CA PRO A 299 -5.18 11.48 -12.12
C PRO A 299 -5.39 11.04 -13.57
N SER A 300 -6.61 11.17 -14.09
CA SER A 300 -6.97 10.80 -15.46
C SER A 300 -6.71 11.90 -16.50
N ARG A 301 -6.29 13.09 -16.08
CA ARG A 301 -6.01 14.20 -17.00
C ARG A 301 -4.70 13.93 -17.75
N ILE A 302 -4.80 13.88 -19.08
CA ILE A 302 -3.67 13.85 -19.99
C ILE A 302 -3.15 15.29 -20.10
N GLY A 303 -1.91 15.54 -19.63
CA GLY A 303 -1.31 16.87 -19.46
C GLY A 303 -1.50 17.43 -18.06
#